data_AF-A0A2E8L0Y1-F1
#
_entry.id   AF-A0A2E8L0Y1-F1
#
_cell.length_a   1.000
_cell.length_b   1.000
_cell.length_c   1.000
_cell.angle_alpha   90.00
_cell.angle_beta   90.00
_cell.angle_gamma   90.00
#
_symmetry.space_group_name_H-M   'P 1'
#
loop_
_entity.id
_entity.type
_entity.pdbx_description
1 polymer ?
#
loop_
_entity_poly.entity_id
_entity_poly.type
_entity_poly.pdbx_seq_one_letter_code
_entity_poly.pdbx_strand_id
1 'polypeptide(L)'
;MFYLTRFVVPEINRSFARNSHDDGFLRFLREHDCLQARTLPTAWVAAMADCQERFAEAAQSEVLGQIIQGTNDGTVDWRENLPLIREKFPAGRVHLLENAKHHLVNESAVFQKLLFARLAGIISS
;
A
#
# COMPACT_ATOMS: atom_id res chain seq x y z
N MET A 1 -20.14 8.23 -4.16
CA MET A 1 -19.76 9.29 -5.13
C MET A 1 -19.08 8.71 -6.38
N PHE A 2 -18.14 7.76 -6.27
CA PHE A 2 -17.46 7.13 -7.42
C PHE A 2 -18.40 6.40 -8.41
N TYR A 3 -19.38 5.64 -7.89
CA TYR A 3 -20.33 4.89 -8.72
C TYR A 3 -21.25 5.78 -9.59
N LEU A 4 -21.45 7.05 -9.21
CA LEU A 4 -22.35 7.96 -9.91
C LEU A 4 -21.69 8.66 -11.11
N THR A 5 -20.36 8.71 -11.19
CA THR A 5 -19.61 9.43 -12.24
C THR A 5 -18.78 8.53 -13.15
N ARG A 6 -18.72 7.22 -12.87
CA ARG A 6 -17.96 6.19 -13.59
C ARG A 6 -18.14 6.21 -15.12
N PHE A 7 -19.28 6.66 -15.63
CA PHE A 7 -19.59 6.61 -17.06
C PHE A 7 -19.16 7.86 -17.86
N VAL A 8 -18.69 8.93 -17.19
CA VAL A 8 -18.43 10.22 -17.86
C VAL A 8 -16.93 10.50 -18.03
N VAL A 9 -16.07 9.86 -17.23
CA VAL A 9 -14.61 10.06 -17.28
C VAL A 9 -13.92 8.69 -17.46
N PRO A 10 -13.26 8.43 -18.61
CA PRO A 10 -12.62 7.13 -18.85
C PRO A 10 -11.29 6.96 -18.08
N GLU A 11 -10.61 8.06 -17.78
CA GLU A 11 -9.34 8.06 -17.05
C GLU A 11 -9.12 9.36 -16.28
N ILE A 12 -8.34 9.29 -15.21
CA ILE A 12 -7.97 10.43 -14.37
C ILE A 12 -6.45 10.59 -14.40
N ASN A 13 -5.95 11.82 -14.53
CA ASN A 13 -4.52 12.08 -14.43
C ASN A 13 -3.99 11.62 -13.07
N ARG A 14 -2.91 10.84 -13.07
CA ARG A 14 -2.28 10.35 -11.84
C ARG A 14 -1.42 11.45 -11.24
N SER A 15 -1.66 11.76 -9.97
CA SER A 15 -0.78 12.62 -9.18
C SER A 15 0.32 11.79 -8.50
N PHE A 16 1.48 12.40 -8.31
CA PHE A 16 2.65 11.77 -7.69
C PHE A 16 2.90 12.39 -6.31
N ALA A 17 2.39 11.72 -5.27
CA ALA A 17 2.57 12.14 -3.88
C ALA A 17 3.99 11.88 -3.37
N ARG A 18 4.39 12.59 -2.30
CA ARG A 18 5.65 12.34 -1.57
C ARG A 18 5.49 11.18 -0.59
N ASN A 19 5.42 9.97 -1.14
CA ASN A 19 5.14 8.71 -0.45
C ASN A 19 6.39 7.85 -0.16
N SER A 20 7.57 8.47 -0.26
CA SER A 20 8.86 8.00 0.26
C SER A 20 9.64 9.19 0.81
N HIS A 21 10.64 8.96 1.67
CA HIS A 21 11.63 9.97 2.05
C HIS A 21 12.85 10.01 1.11
N ASP A 22 12.91 9.11 0.12
CA ASP A 22 13.93 9.14 -0.92
C ASP A 22 13.46 9.98 -2.12
N ASP A 23 13.87 11.25 -2.15
CA ASP A 23 13.50 12.17 -3.22
C ASP A 23 14.13 11.77 -4.58
N GLY A 24 15.23 11.02 -4.58
CA GLY A 24 15.86 10.49 -5.80
C GLY A 24 14.99 9.39 -6.42
N PHE A 25 14.50 8.47 -5.60
CA PHE A 25 13.54 7.45 -6.01
C PHE A 25 12.21 8.07 -6.48
N LEU A 26 11.70 9.08 -5.77
CA LEU A 26 10.47 9.77 -6.19
C LEU A 26 10.63 10.48 -7.54
N ARG A 27 11.78 11.10 -7.80
CA ARG A 27 12.10 11.68 -9.11
C ARG A 27 12.17 10.61 -10.18
N PHE A 28 12.82 9.47 -9.91
CA PHE A 28 12.86 8.34 -10.84
C PHE A 28 11.44 7.89 -11.24
N LEU A 29 10.56 7.62 -10.27
CA LEU A 29 9.17 7.25 -10.56
C LEU A 29 8.47 8.33 -11.39
N ARG A 30 8.65 9.61 -11.05
CA ARG A 30 7.98 10.70 -11.73
C ARG A 30 8.51 10.93 -13.14
N GLU A 31 9.78 10.74 -13.43
CA GLU A 31 10.39 11.29 -14.65
C GLU A 31 11.01 10.22 -15.55
N HIS A 32 11.38 9.05 -14.99
CA HIS A 32 12.26 8.10 -15.68
C HIS A 32 11.71 6.68 -15.75
N ASP A 33 10.78 6.30 -14.86
CA ASP A 33 10.19 4.97 -14.88
C ASP A 33 9.20 4.82 -16.06
N CYS A 34 9.56 3.95 -17.01
CA CYS A 34 8.72 3.66 -18.17
C CYS A 34 7.51 2.78 -17.84
N LEU A 35 7.53 2.08 -16.71
CA LEU A 35 6.43 1.26 -16.22
C LEU A 35 5.44 2.06 -15.37
N GLN A 36 5.78 3.29 -15.03
CA GLN A 36 4.95 4.14 -14.20
C GLN A 36 3.77 4.72 -15.01
N ALA A 37 2.58 4.16 -14.77
CA ALA A 37 1.34 4.67 -15.34
C ALA A 37 1.11 6.15 -15.01
N ARG A 38 0.74 6.93 -16.03
CA ARG A 38 0.50 8.39 -15.97
C ARG A 38 -0.97 8.76 -15.78
N THR A 39 -1.86 7.86 -16.13
CA THR A 39 -3.30 7.98 -15.90
C THR A 39 -3.77 6.79 -15.07
N LEU A 40 -4.93 6.96 -14.45
CA LEU A 40 -5.65 5.94 -13.71
C LEU A 40 -6.97 5.68 -14.46
N PRO A 41 -7.04 4.60 -15.26
CA PRO A 41 -8.29 4.20 -15.91
C PRO A 41 -9.39 3.99 -14.87
N THR A 42 -10.61 4.48 -15.13
CA THR A 42 -11.72 4.29 -14.18
C THR A 42 -12.11 2.83 -14.03
N ALA A 43 -11.82 1.99 -15.03
CA ALA A 43 -11.91 0.55 -14.93
C ALA A 43 -11.03 -0.04 -13.81
N TRP A 44 -9.84 0.51 -13.57
CA TRP A 44 -8.96 0.05 -12.47
C TRP A 44 -9.54 0.42 -11.11
N VAL A 45 -10.18 1.59 -10.99
CA VAL A 45 -10.84 1.97 -9.74
C VAL A 45 -12.07 1.11 -9.48
N ALA A 46 -12.83 0.76 -10.52
CA ALA A 46 -13.93 -0.19 -10.41
C ALA A 46 -13.43 -1.58 -9.97
N ALA A 47 -12.33 -2.06 -10.53
CA ALA A 47 -11.70 -3.32 -10.12
C ALA A 47 -11.19 -3.28 -8.67
N MET A 48 -10.68 -2.14 -8.22
CA MET A 48 -10.29 -1.95 -6.82
C MET A 48 -11.49 -2.05 -5.87
N ALA A 49 -12.63 -1.45 -6.23
CA ALA A 49 -13.86 -1.55 -5.44
C ALA A 49 -14.38 -2.99 -5.37
N ASP A 50 -14.43 -3.70 -6.52
CA ASP A 50 -14.78 -5.13 -6.56
C ASP A 50 -13.84 -5.98 -5.67
N CYS A 51 -12.54 -5.71 -5.73
CA CYS A 51 -11.56 -6.38 -4.88
C CYS A 51 -11.83 -6.15 -3.39
N GLN A 52 -12.20 -4.92 -2.99
CA GLN A 52 -12.53 -4.60 -1.60
C GLN A 52 -13.80 -5.32 -1.13
N GLU A 53 -14.85 -5.37 -1.96
CA GLU A 53 -16.09 -6.10 -1.66
C GLU A 53 -15.80 -7.60 -1.49
N ARG A 54 -15.07 -8.21 -2.43
CA ARG A 54 -14.68 -9.62 -2.37
C ARG A 54 -13.78 -9.93 -1.18
N PHE A 55 -12.89 -9.01 -0.82
CA PHE A 55 -12.06 -9.17 0.39
C PHE A 55 -12.92 -9.16 1.64
N ALA A 56 -13.91 -8.25 1.74
CA ALA A 56 -14.83 -8.19 2.86
C ALA A 56 -15.66 -9.48 3.01
N GLU A 57 -16.00 -10.15 1.91
CA GLU A 57 -16.74 -11.42 1.91
C GLU A 57 -15.86 -12.67 2.08
N ALA A 58 -14.54 -12.56 1.85
CA ALA A 58 -13.64 -13.71 1.91
C ALA A 58 -13.63 -14.40 3.27
N ALA A 59 -13.47 -15.73 3.30
CA ALA A 59 -13.33 -16.45 4.56
C ALA A 59 -12.02 -16.07 5.29
N GLN A 60 -11.97 -16.37 6.59
CA GLN A 60 -10.71 -16.27 7.34
C GLN A 60 -9.68 -17.28 6.79
N SER A 61 -8.41 -16.95 7.00
CA SER A 61 -7.27 -17.75 6.60
C SER A 61 -6.34 -17.99 7.78
N GLU A 62 -5.89 -19.23 7.93
CA GLU A 62 -4.92 -19.67 8.95
C GLU A 62 -3.47 -19.34 8.59
N VAL A 63 -3.23 -18.65 7.46
CA VAL A 63 -1.90 -18.24 7.06
C VAL A 63 -1.32 -17.27 8.10
N LEU A 64 -0.13 -17.61 8.60
CA LEU A 64 0.64 -16.76 9.51
C LEU A 64 1.30 -15.60 8.74
N GLY A 65 0.47 -14.64 8.32
CA GLY A 65 0.92 -13.45 7.59
C GLY A 65 1.70 -12.49 8.49
N GLN A 66 2.85 -12.03 8.01
CA GLN A 66 3.65 -10.98 8.65
C GLN A 66 3.47 -9.68 7.86
N ILE A 67 2.78 -8.69 8.43
CA ILE A 67 2.45 -7.43 7.77
C ILE A 67 3.33 -6.34 8.35
N ILE A 68 4.09 -5.63 7.50
CA ILE A 68 4.86 -4.46 7.92
C ILE A 68 4.23 -3.22 7.28
N GLN A 69 3.87 -2.24 8.11
CA GLN A 69 3.16 -1.03 7.67
C GLN A 69 3.84 0.23 8.21
N GLY A 70 4.08 1.21 7.34
CA GLY A 70 4.53 2.55 7.75
C GLY A 70 3.39 3.39 8.32
N THR A 71 3.61 4.10 9.43
CA THR A 71 2.56 4.91 10.09
C THR A 71 2.31 6.26 9.42
N ASN A 72 3.21 6.70 8.53
CA ASN A 72 3.10 7.92 7.73
C ASN A 72 2.77 7.60 6.25
N ASP A 73 2.17 6.44 6.01
CA ASP A 73 1.64 6.07 4.69
C ASP A 73 0.33 6.82 4.43
N GLY A 74 0.33 7.67 3.40
CA GLY A 74 -0.85 8.38 2.90
C GLY A 74 -1.38 7.84 1.57
N THR A 75 -0.87 6.69 1.10
CA THR A 75 -1.27 6.05 -0.16
C THR A 75 -2.41 5.05 0.08
N VAL A 76 -2.34 4.30 1.18
CA VAL A 76 -3.39 3.36 1.61
C VAL A 76 -3.95 3.78 2.97
N ASP A 77 -5.25 3.58 3.17
CA ASP A 77 -5.90 3.86 4.45
C ASP A 77 -5.65 2.72 5.44
N TRP A 78 -4.42 2.66 5.97
CA TRP A 78 -3.99 1.55 6.81
C TRP A 78 -4.77 1.46 8.13
N ARG A 79 -5.33 2.57 8.62
CA ARG A 79 -6.08 2.60 9.88
C ARG A 79 -7.40 1.85 9.77
N GLU A 80 -8.05 1.97 8.62
CA GLU A 80 -9.28 1.23 8.30
C GLU A 80 -8.96 -0.19 7.79
N ASN A 81 -7.88 -0.35 7.00
CA ASN A 81 -7.55 -1.63 6.39
C ASN A 81 -7.00 -2.67 7.38
N LEU A 82 -6.13 -2.26 8.33
CA LEU A 82 -5.47 -3.23 9.23
C LEU A 82 -6.45 -4.00 10.13
N PRO A 83 -7.50 -3.39 10.73
CA PRO A 83 -8.52 -4.15 11.45
C PRO A 83 -9.15 -5.25 10.60
N LEU A 84 -9.59 -4.93 9.37
CA LEU A 84 -10.19 -5.90 8.45
C LEU A 84 -9.22 -7.01 8.07
N ILE A 85 -7.95 -6.66 7.81
CA ILE A 85 -6.91 -7.65 7.52
C ILE A 85 -6.68 -8.57 8.72
N ARG A 86 -6.66 -8.05 9.94
CA ARG A 86 -6.51 -8.86 11.16
C ARG A 86 -7.69 -9.80 11.38
N GLU A 87 -8.90 -9.39 11.02
CA GLU A 87 -10.07 -10.27 11.05
C GLU A 87 -9.94 -11.42 10.05
N LYS A 88 -9.38 -11.18 8.85
CA LYS A 88 -9.14 -12.22 7.84
C LYS A 88 -7.96 -13.14 8.17
N PHE A 89 -6.94 -12.64 8.86
CA PHE A 89 -5.75 -13.39 9.23
C PHE A 89 -5.53 -13.38 10.75
N PRO A 90 -6.34 -14.11 11.53
CA PRO A 90 -6.31 -14.06 12.99
C PRO A 90 -4.96 -14.53 13.59
N ALA A 91 -4.25 -15.43 12.91
CA ALA A 91 -2.91 -15.88 13.30
C ALA A 91 -1.78 -14.93 12.82
N GLY A 92 -2.12 -13.92 12.01
CA GLY A 92 -1.16 -12.97 11.47
C GLY A 92 -0.65 -11.96 12.50
N ARG A 93 0.45 -11.30 12.18
CA ARG A 93 1.05 -10.24 13.01
C ARG A 93 1.28 -8.99 12.19
N VAL A 94 1.01 -7.84 12.81
CA VAL A 94 1.25 -6.52 12.23
C VAL A 94 2.42 -5.86 12.95
N HIS A 95 3.33 -5.31 12.18
CA HIS A 95 4.51 -4.58 12.63
C HIS A 95 4.45 -3.16 12.08
N LEU A 96 4.24 -2.19 12.96
CA LEU A 96 4.24 -0.79 12.58
C LEU A 96 5.67 -0.24 12.57
N LEU A 97 6.01 0.48 11.50
CA LEU A 97 7.24 1.27 11.39
C LEU A 97 6.88 2.75 11.52
N GLU A 98 7.22 3.32 12.66
CA GLU A 98 6.89 4.71 12.98
C GLU A 98 7.51 5.68 11.97
N ASN A 99 6.73 6.67 11.52
CA ASN A 99 7.07 7.69 10.53
C ASN A 99 7.41 7.21 9.12
N ALA A 100 7.52 5.90 8.86
CA ALA A 100 7.80 5.39 7.52
C ALA A 100 6.59 5.58 6.58
N LYS A 101 6.85 5.83 5.30
CA LYS A 101 5.83 6.01 4.25
C LYS A 101 5.60 4.70 3.48
N HIS A 102 4.90 4.81 2.36
CA HIS A 102 4.38 3.70 1.56
C HIS A 102 5.47 2.78 0.99
N HIS A 103 6.50 3.36 0.37
CA HIS A 103 7.52 2.59 -0.34
C HIS A 103 8.62 2.09 0.59
N LEU A 104 8.28 1.27 1.59
CA LEU A 104 9.21 0.84 2.66
C LEU A 104 10.57 0.34 2.15
N VAL A 105 10.62 -0.41 1.05
CA VAL A 105 11.88 -0.92 0.47
C VAL A 105 12.70 0.14 -0.26
N ASN A 106 12.05 1.20 -0.74
CA ASN A 106 12.65 2.35 -1.43
C ASN A 106 12.50 3.63 -0.59
N GLU A 107 12.56 3.46 0.72
CA GLU A 107 12.58 4.56 1.69
C GLU A 107 14.00 5.12 1.86
N SER A 108 14.16 6.18 2.64
CA SER A 108 15.50 6.64 3.03
C SER A 108 16.29 5.55 3.77
N ALA A 109 17.62 5.66 3.76
CA ALA A 109 18.52 4.68 4.41
C ALA A 109 18.19 4.42 5.89
N VAL A 110 17.70 5.43 6.62
CA VAL A 110 17.28 5.29 8.02
C VAL A 110 16.11 4.31 8.14
N PHE A 111 15.06 4.49 7.34
CA PHE A 111 13.88 3.63 7.37
C PHE A 111 14.13 2.26 6.73
N GLN A 112 14.97 2.17 5.69
CA GLN A 112 15.40 0.86 5.18
C GLN A 112 16.11 0.04 6.24
N LYS A 113 17.02 0.65 7.02
CA LYS A 113 17.69 -0.05 8.13
C LYS A 113 16.69 -0.57 9.17
N LEU A 114 15.69 0.24 9.52
CA LEU A 114 14.61 -0.17 10.44
C LEU A 114 13.78 -1.32 9.86
N LEU A 115 13.42 -1.24 8.57
CA LEU A 115 12.70 -2.29 7.86
C LEU A 115 13.49 -3.60 7.87
N PHE A 116 14.75 -3.58 7.45
CA PHE A 116 15.56 -4.79 7.35
C PHE A 116 15.88 -5.39 8.72
N ALA A 117 16.09 -4.56 9.75
CA ALA A 117 16.21 -5.05 11.12
C ALA A 117 14.93 -5.77 11.59
N ARG A 118 13.75 -5.20 11.28
CA ARG A 118 12.46 -5.84 11.59
C ARG A 118 12.29 -7.15 10.81
N LEU A 119 12.59 -7.16 9.52
CA LEU A 119 12.52 -8.36 8.68
C LEU A 119 13.44 -9.48 9.20
N ALA A 120 14.70 -9.16 9.53
CA ALA A 120 15.64 -10.13 10.08
C ALA A 120 15.12 -10.75 11.39
N GLY A 121 14.51 -9.94 12.26
CA GLY A 121 13.89 -10.42 13.49
C GLY A 121 12.69 -11.34 13.27
N ILE A 122 11.90 -11.10 12.21
CA ILE A 122 10.78 -11.96 11.84
C ILE A 122 11.23 -13.29 11.24
N ILE A 123 12.25 -13.27 10.38
CA ILE A 123 12.74 -14.49 9.71
C ILE A 123 13.51 -15.41 10.68
N SER A 124 14.13 -14.83 11.70
CA SER A 124 14.90 -15.56 12.71
C SER A 124 14.06 -16.12 13.85
N SER A 125 12.74 -15.87 13.87
CA SER A 125 11.80 -16.33 14.90
C SER A 125 11.00 -17.54 14.45
#